data_AF-A0A1D6H4K6-F1
#
_entry.id   AF-A0A1D6H4K6-F1
#
_cell.length_a   1.000
_cell.length_b   1.000
_cell.length_c   1.000
_cell.angle_alpha   90.00
_cell.angle_beta   90.00
_cell.angle_gamma   90.00
#
_symmetry.space_group_name_H-M   'P 1'
#
loop_
_entity.id
_entity.type
_entity.pdbx_description
1 polymer ?
#
loop_
_entity_poly.entity_id
_entity_poly.type
_entity_poly.pdbx_seq_one_letter_code
_entity_poly.pdbx_strand_id
1 'polypeptide(L)'
;MVSSDTIRTAIGVIGNGTALVLFLSPVPTFIRIWKKGSVEQYSPIPYVATLLNCMMWVLYGLPLVHPHSMLVITINGTGMLIQLLLYAIYYKNTQKIVEARKRKAGQVAMTEVVVDGSRASNNNNNGGSGTY
;
A
#
# COMPACT_ATOMS: atom_id res chain seq x y z
N MET A 1 -47.34 -7.23 -14.05
CA MET A 1 -46.24 -6.88 -14.97
C MET A 1 -45.17 -6.20 -14.15
N VAL A 2 -43.94 -6.71 -14.13
CA VAL A 2 -42.84 -6.05 -13.41
C VAL A 2 -42.39 -4.84 -14.25
N SER A 3 -42.31 -3.66 -13.61
CA SER A 3 -41.86 -2.44 -14.29
C SER A 3 -40.36 -2.50 -14.60
N SER A 4 -39.96 -1.95 -15.75
CA SER A 4 -38.55 -1.85 -16.17
C SER A 4 -37.67 -1.14 -15.13
N ASP A 5 -38.24 -0.20 -14.37
CA ASP A 5 -37.52 0.51 -13.29
C ASP A 5 -37.18 -0.42 -12.13
N THR A 6 -38.11 -1.29 -11.73
CA THR A 6 -37.90 -2.29 -10.68
C THR A 6 -36.78 -3.25 -11.06
N ILE A 7 -36.70 -3.67 -12.33
CA ILE A 7 -35.64 -4.54 -12.85
C ILE A 7 -34.29 -3.81 -12.82
N ARG A 8 -34.23 -2.55 -13.25
CA ARG A 8 -33.00 -1.73 -13.20
C ARG A 8 -32.48 -1.57 -11.78
N THR A 9 -33.34 -1.27 -10.81
CA THR A 9 -32.95 -1.14 -9.41
C THR A 9 -32.46 -2.47 -8.85
N ALA A 10 -33.16 -3.58 -9.11
CA ALA A 10 -32.76 -4.90 -8.63
C ALA A 10 -31.36 -5.31 -9.14
N ILE A 11 -31.12 -5.16 -10.46
CA ILE A 11 -29.82 -5.44 -11.07
C ILE A 11 -28.74 -4.53 -10.48
N GLY A 12 -29.05 -3.25 -10.28
CA GLY A 12 -28.09 -2.31 -9.71
C GLY A 12 -27.71 -2.62 -8.26
N VAL A 13 -28.65 -3.07 -7.43
CA VAL A 13 -28.39 -3.52 -6.05
C VAL A 13 -27.52 -4.78 -6.02
N ILE A 14 -27.84 -5.77 -6.85
CA ILE A 14 -27.05 -7.01 -6.97
C ILE A 14 -25.62 -6.69 -7.46
N GLY A 15 -25.50 -5.84 -8.48
CA GLY A 15 -24.21 -5.37 -9.01
C GLY A 15 -23.37 -4.64 -7.97
N ASN A 16 -24.00 -3.78 -7.15
CA ASN A 16 -23.36 -3.12 -6.02
C ASN A 16 -22.81 -4.13 -5.00
N GLY A 17 -23.61 -5.13 -4.63
CA GLY A 17 -23.19 -6.19 -3.70
C GLY A 17 -21.97 -6.96 -4.23
N THR A 18 -22.01 -7.41 -5.48
CA THR A 18 -20.89 -8.14 -6.11
C THR A 18 -19.63 -7.28 -6.20
N ALA A 19 -19.78 -6.00 -6.55
CA ALA A 19 -18.65 -5.09 -6.63
C ALA A 19 -18.03 -4.79 -5.26
N LEU A 20 -18.80 -4.76 -4.17
CA LEU A 20 -18.24 -4.65 -2.81
C LEU A 20 -17.36 -5.85 -2.49
N VAL A 21 -17.80 -7.07 -2.83
CA VAL A 21 -17.00 -8.28 -2.66
C VAL A 21 -15.70 -8.20 -3.47
N LEU A 22 -15.78 -7.70 -4.72
CA LEU A 22 -14.61 -7.50 -5.57
C LEU A 22 -13.62 -6.49 -4.96
N PHE A 23 -14.10 -5.36 -4.44
CA PHE A 23 -13.26 -4.34 -3.78
C PHE A 23 -12.66 -4.81 -2.46
N LEU A 24 -13.30 -5.77 -1.78
CA LEU A 24 -12.75 -6.40 -0.58
C LEU A 24 -11.82 -7.59 -0.88
N SER A 25 -11.81 -8.10 -2.12
CA SER A 25 -10.92 -9.21 -2.52
C SER A 25 -9.42 -9.00 -2.28
N PRO A 26 -8.82 -7.79 -2.35
CA PRO A 26 -7.41 -7.60 -2.05
C PRO A 26 -7.11 -7.49 -0.54
N VAL A 27 -8.12 -7.41 0.34
CA VAL A 27 -7.94 -7.26 1.80
C VAL A 27 -7.09 -8.39 2.39
N PRO A 28 -7.35 -9.69 2.11
CA PRO A 28 -6.50 -10.78 2.61
C PRO A 28 -5.04 -10.67 2.13
N THR A 29 -4.82 -10.20 0.90
CA THR A 29 -3.49 -9.95 0.34
C THR A 29 -2.78 -8.84 1.12
N PHE A 30 -3.46 -7.73 1.41
CA PHE A 30 -2.92 -6.66 2.25
C PHE A 30 -2.60 -7.12 3.67
N ILE A 31 -3.47 -7.93 4.29
CA ILE A 31 -3.22 -8.51 5.61
C ILE A 31 -1.95 -9.38 5.57
N ARG A 32 -1.75 -10.19 4.52
CA ARG A 32 -0.55 -11.02 4.36
C ARG A 32 0.71 -10.18 4.22
N ILE A 33 0.68 -9.13 3.41
CA ILE A 33 1.79 -8.18 3.24
C ILE A 33 2.13 -7.51 4.59
N TRP A 34 1.10 -7.10 5.33
CA TRP A 34 1.28 -6.49 6.65
C TRP A 34 1.92 -7.45 7.66
N LYS A 35 1.41 -8.69 7.76
CA LYS A 35 1.97 -9.70 8.67
C LYS A 35 3.41 -10.09 8.31
N LYS A 36 3.75 -10.10 7.02
CA LYS A 36 5.12 -10.38 6.56
C LYS A 36 6.10 -9.21 6.79
N GLY A 37 5.61 -7.99 7.00
CA GLY A 37 6.48 -6.81 7.21
C GLY A 37 7.41 -6.51 6.03
N SER A 38 7.13 -7.07 4.86
CA SER A 38 7.88 -6.87 3.63
C SER A 38 6.89 -6.78 2.48
N VAL A 39 6.95 -5.66 1.79
CA VAL A 39 6.39 -5.51 0.46
C VAL A 39 7.39 -6.27 -0.42
N GLU A 40 7.09 -7.53 -0.75
CA GLU A 40 7.87 -8.30 -1.73
C GLU A 40 7.74 -7.60 -3.11
N GLN A 41 7.72 -8.31 -4.23
CA GLN A 41 7.58 -7.70 -5.57
C GLN A 41 6.18 -7.13 -5.91
N TYR A 42 5.38 -6.76 -4.90
CA TYR A 42 4.05 -6.22 -5.13
C TYR A 42 4.14 -4.77 -5.62
N SER A 43 3.95 -4.59 -6.92
CA SER A 43 3.88 -3.29 -7.56
C SER A 43 2.67 -2.49 -7.03
N PRO A 44 2.83 -1.18 -6.72
CA PRO A 44 1.72 -0.32 -6.33
C PRO A 44 0.79 0.04 -7.51
N ILE A 45 1.24 -0.21 -8.75
CA ILE A 45 0.55 0.14 -10.00
C ILE A 45 -0.91 -0.35 -10.05
N PRO A 46 -1.24 -1.64 -9.82
CA PRO A 46 -2.62 -2.12 -9.87
C PRO A 46 -3.55 -1.38 -8.90
N TYR A 47 -3.08 -1.03 -7.70
CA TYR A 47 -3.90 -0.34 -6.70
C TYR A 47 -4.19 1.11 -7.06
N VAL A 48 -3.18 1.82 -7.61
CA VAL A 48 -3.36 3.18 -8.11
C VAL A 48 -4.27 3.19 -9.35
N ALA A 49 -4.13 2.20 -10.23
CA ALA A 49 -5.01 2.06 -11.40
C ALA A 49 -6.47 1.82 -10.99
N THR A 50 -6.73 0.96 -10.00
CA THR A 50 -8.08 0.75 -9.45
C THR A 50 -8.65 2.03 -8.83
N LEU A 51 -7.84 2.79 -8.12
CA LEU A 51 -8.25 4.07 -7.53
C LEU A 51 -8.64 5.09 -8.62
N LEU A 52 -7.82 5.23 -9.66
CA LEU A 52 -8.11 6.10 -10.81
C LEU A 52 -9.37 5.66 -11.56
N ASN A 53 -9.58 4.35 -11.73
CA ASN A 53 -10.79 3.81 -12.32
C ASN A 53 -12.04 4.18 -11.50
N CYS A 54 -11.99 4.02 -10.17
CA CYS A 54 -13.08 4.42 -9.29
C CYS A 54 -13.35 5.94 -9.37
N MET A 55 -12.29 6.76 -9.40
CA MET A 55 -12.43 8.21 -9.57
C MET A 55 -13.14 8.59 -10.87
N MET A 56 -12.75 7.97 -11.99
CA MET A 56 -13.41 8.20 -13.28
C MET A 56 -14.89 7.82 -13.25
N TRP A 57 -15.26 6.71 -12.62
CA TRP A 57 -16.66 6.29 -12.53
C TRP A 57 -17.50 7.15 -11.58
N VAL A 58 -16.91 7.65 -10.49
CA VAL A 58 -17.58 8.63 -9.63
C VAL A 58 -17.82 9.93 -10.39
N LEU A 59 -16.83 10.43 -11.14
CA LEU A 59 -16.97 11.62 -11.97
C LEU A 59 -18.04 11.44 -13.05
N TYR A 60 -18.07 10.28 -13.71
CA TYR A 60 -19.10 9.96 -14.70
C TYR A 60 -20.51 9.87 -14.10
N GLY A 61 -20.62 9.28 -12.90
CA GLY A 61 -21.90 9.08 -12.25
C GLY A 61 -22.57 10.35 -11.75
N LEU A 62 -21.83 11.46 -11.61
CA LEU A 62 -22.36 12.74 -11.13
C LEU A 62 -23.58 13.17 -11.94
N PRO A 63 -24.63 13.73 -11.29
CA PRO A 63 -25.87 14.14 -11.97
C PRO A 63 -25.65 15.16 -13.10
N LEU A 64 -24.55 15.91 -13.03
CA LEU A 64 -24.11 16.88 -14.03
C LEU A 64 -23.62 16.23 -15.33
N VAL A 65 -23.08 14.99 -15.26
CA VAL A 65 -22.52 14.26 -16.40
C VAL A 65 -23.50 13.21 -16.90
N HIS A 66 -24.09 12.42 -15.99
CA HIS A 66 -25.09 11.42 -16.34
C HIS A 66 -26.22 11.38 -15.29
N PRO A 67 -27.43 11.88 -15.63
CA PRO A 67 -28.57 11.81 -14.74
C PRO A 67 -28.93 10.34 -14.40
N HIS A 68 -29.47 10.10 -13.21
CA HIS A 68 -29.94 8.78 -12.74
C HIS A 68 -28.85 7.68 -12.54
N SER A 69 -27.58 8.06 -12.39
CA SER A 69 -26.45 7.12 -12.18
C SER A 69 -26.00 6.96 -10.71
N MET A 70 -26.89 7.19 -9.74
CA MET A 70 -26.57 7.14 -8.30
C MET A 70 -26.01 5.79 -7.83
N LEU A 71 -26.44 4.69 -8.44
CA LEU A 71 -25.94 3.34 -8.12
C LEU A 71 -24.49 3.12 -8.57
N VAL A 72 -24.00 3.88 -9.54
CA VAL A 72 -22.60 3.85 -10.00
C VAL A 72 -21.72 4.72 -9.11
N ILE A 73 -22.21 5.88 -8.67
CA ILE A 73 -21.49 6.75 -7.71
C ILE A 73 -21.27 6.00 -6.40
N THR A 74 -22.33 5.40 -5.85
CA THR A 74 -22.28 4.74 -4.53
C THR A 74 -21.22 3.65 -4.48
N ILE A 75 -21.22 2.73 -5.45
CA ILE A 75 -20.27 1.63 -5.46
C ILE A 75 -18.82 2.06 -5.68
N ASN A 76 -18.58 2.96 -6.64
CA ASN A 76 -17.22 3.42 -6.95
C ASN A 76 -16.70 4.38 -5.87
N GLY A 77 -17.58 5.13 -5.23
CA GLY A 77 -17.25 5.96 -4.06
C GLY A 77 -16.84 5.10 -2.87
N THR A 78 -17.60 4.04 -2.55
CA THR A 78 -17.21 3.09 -1.49
C THR A 78 -15.90 2.36 -1.83
N GLY A 79 -15.73 1.91 -3.08
CA GLY A 79 -14.49 1.31 -3.55
C GLY A 79 -13.28 2.25 -3.40
N MET A 80 -13.45 3.53 -3.74
CA MET A 80 -12.43 4.56 -3.57
C MET A 80 -12.04 4.75 -2.10
N LEU A 81 -13.02 4.83 -1.19
CA LEU A 81 -12.76 4.96 0.25
C LEU A 81 -12.00 3.75 0.81
N ILE A 82 -12.41 2.53 0.44
CA ILE A 82 -11.73 1.30 0.85
C ILE A 82 -10.28 1.31 0.33
N GLN A 83 -10.09 1.66 -0.94
CA GLN A 83 -8.77 1.66 -1.56
C GLN A 83 -7.83 2.69 -0.93
N LEU A 84 -8.34 3.89 -0.58
CA LEU A 84 -7.60 4.92 0.14
C LEU A 84 -7.21 4.48 1.56
N LEU A 85 -8.12 3.85 2.30
CA LEU A 85 -7.83 3.33 3.64
C LEU A 85 -6.75 2.25 3.62
N LEU A 86 -6.85 1.29 2.69
CA LEU A 86 -5.84 0.25 2.51
C LEU A 86 -4.48 0.85 2.15
N TYR A 87 -4.45 1.85 1.27
CA TYR A 87 -3.23 2.56 0.90
C TYR A 87 -2.62 3.34 2.07
N ALA A 88 -3.43 4.04 2.85
CA ALA A 88 -2.96 4.79 4.01
C ALA A 88 -2.34 3.87 5.07
N ILE A 89 -2.97 2.72 5.35
CA ILE A 89 -2.46 1.72 6.28
C ILE A 89 -1.13 1.15 5.76
N TYR A 90 -1.09 0.77 4.47
CA TYR A 90 0.11 0.26 3.82
C TYR A 90 1.27 1.27 3.89
N TYR A 91 1.03 2.53 3.55
CA TYR A 91 2.05 3.57 3.55
C TYR A 91 2.62 3.81 4.95
N LYS A 92 1.76 3.93 5.97
CA LYS A 92 2.22 4.12 7.37
C LYS A 92 3.08 2.94 7.85
N ASN A 93 2.73 1.71 7.48
CA ASN A 93 3.50 0.53 7.87
C ASN A 93 4.84 0.45 7.13
N THR A 94 4.87 0.76 5.84
CA THR A 94 6.10 0.79 5.04
C THR A 94 7.09 1.83 5.57
N GLN A 95 6.64 3.04 5.95
CA GLN A 95 7.52 4.07 6.53
C GLN A 95 8.22 3.56 7.80
N LYS A 96 7.49 2.91 8.71
CA LYS A 96 8.07 2.33 9.94
C LYS A 96 9.17 1.31 9.63
N ILE A 97 8.98 0.46 8.62
CA ILE A 97 9.96 -0.55 8.20
C ILE A 97 11.20 0.12 7.62
N VAL A 98 11.02 1.14 6.76
CA VAL A 98 12.14 1.88 6.15
C VAL A 98 12.95 2.64 7.19
N GLU A 99 12.30 3.30 8.15
CA GLU A 99 12.98 3.97 9.26
C GLU A 99 13.77 3.00 10.14
N ALA A 100 13.20 1.84 10.47
CA ALA A 100 13.90 0.80 11.21
C ALA A 100 15.13 0.27 10.45
N ARG A 101 15.03 0.10 9.12
CA ARG A 101 16.16 -0.31 8.27
C ARG A 101 17.26 0.77 8.23
N LYS A 102 16.90 2.05 8.11
CA LYS A 102 17.86 3.17 8.16
C LYS A 102 18.62 3.20 9.49
N ARG A 103 17.92 3.00 10.61
CA ARG A 103 18.55 2.91 11.94
C ARG A 103 19.52 1.73 12.04
N LYS A 104 19.13 0.55 11.55
CA LYS A 104 20.01 -0.64 11.52
C LYS A 104 21.22 -0.44 10.62
N ALA A 105 21.05 0.10 9.42
CA ALA A 105 22.15 0.39 8.51
C ALA A 105 23.15 1.39 9.12
N GLY A 106 22.65 2.44 9.77
CA GLY A 106 23.50 3.39 10.52
C GLY A 106 24.26 2.72 11.66
N GLN A 107 23.62 1.83 12.42
CA GLN A 107 24.30 1.09 13.49
C GLN A 107 25.40 0.16 12.94
N VAL A 108 25.13 -0.57 11.85
CA VAL A 108 26.11 -1.46 11.21
C VAL A 108 27.32 -0.66 10.69
N ALA A 109 27.08 0.46 10.00
CA ALA A 109 28.15 1.33 9.52
C ALA A 109 29.01 1.89 10.66
N MET A 110 28.39 2.29 11.79
CA MET A 110 29.14 2.76 12.95
C MET A 110 29.98 1.65 13.59
N THR A 111 29.46 0.43 13.69
CA THR A 111 30.22 -0.72 14.21
C THR A 111 31.39 -1.08 13.30
N GLU A 112 31.19 -1.06 11.98
CA GLU A 112 32.25 -1.31 10.99
C GLU A 112 33.39 -0.29 11.11
N VAL A 113 33.06 1.01 11.18
CA VAL A 113 34.07 2.08 11.37
C VAL A 113 34.85 1.90 12.69
N VAL A 114 34.18 1.52 13.78
CA VAL A 114 34.84 1.27 15.08
C VAL A 114 35.78 0.06 15.00
N VAL A 115 35.38 -1.00 14.30
CA VAL A 115 36.19 -2.20 14.09
C VAL A 115 37.43 -1.86 13.26
N ASP A 116 37.28 -1.14 12.15
CA ASP A 116 38.41 -0.76 11.29
C ASP A 116 39.38 0.17 12.00
N GLY A 117 38.89 1.15 12.77
CA GLY A 117 39.73 2.00 13.61
C GLY A 117 40.53 1.22 14.64
N SER A 118 39.91 0.22 15.27
CA SER A 118 40.57 -0.65 16.25
C SER A 118 41.65 -1.53 15.60
N ARG A 119 41.39 -2.06 14.39
CA ARG A 119 42.37 -2.83 13.61
C ARG A 119 43.58 -1.98 13.23
N ALA A 120 43.35 -0.74 12.78
CA ALA A 120 44.42 0.19 12.43
C ALA A 120 45.29 0.56 13.66
N SER A 121 44.65 0.85 14.80
CA SER A 121 45.36 1.17 16.05
C SER A 121 46.19 0.00 16.58
N ASN A 122 45.64 -1.22 16.57
CA ASN A 122 46.34 -2.40 17.02
C ASN A 122 47.59 -2.71 16.16
N ASN A 123 47.51 -2.48 14.85
CA ASN A 123 48.64 -2.70 13.93
C ASN A 123 49.79 -1.71 14.18
N ASN A 124 49.49 -0.46 14.51
CA ASN A 124 50.50 0.55 14.87
C ASN A 124 51.23 0.19 16.17
N ASN A 125 50.54 -0.35 17.17
CA ASN A 125 51.15 -0.71 18.45
C ASN A 125 52.11 -1.90 18.34
N ASN A 126 51.82 -2.88 17.47
CA ASN A 126 52.70 -4.02 17.24
C ASN A 126 53.91 -3.70 16.33
N GLY A 127 53.81 -2.68 15.46
CA GLY A 127 54.92 -2.24 14.62
C GLY A 127 56.03 -1.50 15.37
N GLY A 128 55.74 -0.95 16.56
CA GLY A 128 56.68 -0.19 17.37
C GLY A 128 57.56 -1.00 18.34
N SER A 129 57.28 -2.30 18.53
CA SER A 129 57.97 -3.14 19.53
C SER A 129 59.09 -4.03 18.97
N GLY A 130 59.53 -3.82 17.72
CA GLY A 130 60.41 -4.75 16.98
C GLY A 130 61.86 -4.33 16.73
N THR A 131 62.35 -3.22 17.27
CA THR A 131 63.73 -2.74 17.01
C THR A 131 64.49 -2.43 18.29
N TYR A 132 65.09 -3.45 18.87
CA TYR A 132 66.31 -3.36 19.67
C TYR A 132 67.18 -4.57 19.38
#